data_AF-A0A9E4AX98-F1
#
_entry.id   AF-A0A9E4AX98-F1
#
_cell.length_a   1.000
_cell.length_b   1.000
_cell.length_c   1.000
_cell.angle_alpha   90.00
_cell.angle_beta   90.00
_cell.angle_gamma   90.00
#
_symmetry.space_group_name_H-M   'P 1'
#
loop_
_entity.id
_entity.type
_entity.pdbx_description
1 polymer ?
#
loop_
_entity_poly.entity_id
_entity_poly.type
_entity_poly.pdbx_seq_one_letter_code
_entity_poly.pdbx_strand_id
1 'polypeptide(L)'
;MKVSLGISETTQGHITEAQRYYYAAIEDVDQATSYDRHDTYAYIIRGYTKICLGDFESDKGNIAEAESLYKAAIIDCDSAIELDAKKPLRLSHARCCQGKT
;
A
#
# COMPACT_ATOMS: atom_id res chain seq x y z
N MET A 1 -11.47 5.02 -1.96
CA MET A 1 -10.93 3.68 -1.67
C MET A 1 -11.20 3.32 -0.22
N LYS A 2 -11.22 2.03 0.15
CA LYS A 2 -11.52 1.59 1.52
C LYS A 2 -10.57 2.18 2.56
N VAL A 3 -9.30 2.45 2.22
CA VAL A 3 -8.36 3.18 3.10
C VAL A 3 -8.89 4.55 3.54
N SER A 4 -9.58 5.29 2.66
CA SER A 4 -10.15 6.60 2.97
C SER A 4 -11.32 6.50 3.94
N LEU A 5 -12.12 5.42 3.84
CA LEU A 5 -13.17 5.12 4.80
C LEU A 5 -12.55 4.79 6.16
N GLY A 6 -11.48 3.97 6.18
CA GLY A 6 -10.73 3.67 7.40
C GLY A 6 -10.21 4.92 8.11
N ILE A 7 -9.64 5.88 7.37
CA ILE A 7 -9.21 7.17 7.94
C ILE A 7 -10.40 7.93 8.53
N SER A 8 -11.52 8.01 7.81
CA SER A 8 -12.72 8.70 8.31
C SER A 8 -13.22 8.07 9.62
N GLU A 9 -13.34 6.75 9.68
CA GLU A 9 -13.77 6.05 10.90
C GLU A 9 -12.79 6.25 12.06
N THR A 10 -11.48 6.28 11.77
CA THR A 10 -10.44 6.59 12.76
C THR A 10 -10.63 7.98 13.36
N THR A 11 -10.90 8.98 12.52
CA THR A 11 -11.15 10.35 12.99
C THR A 11 -12.44 10.48 13.80
N GLN A 12 -13.40 9.58 13.60
CA GLN A 12 -14.65 9.51 14.37
C GLN A 12 -14.51 8.68 15.65
N GLY A 13 -13.37 7.99 15.85
CA GLY A 13 -13.14 7.10 17.00
C GLY A 13 -13.75 5.69 16.83
N HIS A 14 -14.25 5.36 15.65
CA HIS A 14 -14.79 4.03 15.34
C HIS A 14 -13.66 3.07 14.96
N ILE A 15 -12.83 2.69 15.94
CA ILE A 15 -11.59 1.94 15.72
C ILE A 15 -11.85 0.57 15.08
N THR A 16 -12.90 -0.14 15.49
CA THR A 16 -13.23 -1.47 14.96
C THR A 16 -13.59 -1.40 13.47
N GLU A 17 -14.43 -0.44 13.09
CA GLU A 17 -14.82 -0.17 11.72
C GLU A 17 -13.64 0.27 10.87
N ALA A 18 -12.77 1.14 11.43
CA ALA A 18 -11.54 1.56 10.78
C ALA A 18 -10.63 0.37 10.46
N GLN A 19 -10.37 -0.51 11.43
CA GLN A 19 -9.57 -1.72 11.22
C GLN A 19 -10.18 -2.61 10.12
N ARG A 20 -11.51 -2.79 10.11
CA ARG A 20 -12.19 -3.56 9.06
C ARG A 20 -11.95 -2.97 7.67
N TYR A 21 -12.04 -1.65 7.53
CA TYR A 21 -11.78 -0.98 6.25
C TYR A 21 -10.32 -1.07 5.83
N TYR A 22 -9.38 -1.01 6.76
CA TYR A 22 -7.96 -1.17 6.47
C TYR A 22 -7.62 -2.59 6.00
N TYR A 23 -8.11 -3.64 6.67
CA TYR A 23 -7.91 -5.01 6.18
C TYR A 23 -8.53 -5.22 4.80
N ALA A 24 -9.76 -4.76 4.59
CA ALA A 24 -10.42 -4.86 3.29
C ALA A 24 -9.73 -4.02 2.19
N ALA A 25 -9.02 -2.93 2.55
CA ALA A 25 -8.21 -2.17 1.61
C ALA A 25 -6.95 -2.93 1.19
N ILE A 26 -6.32 -3.66 2.12
CA ILE A 26 -5.17 -4.52 1.82
C ILE A 26 -5.60 -5.63 0.85
N GLU A 27 -6.74 -6.28 1.07
CA GLU A 27 -7.27 -7.31 0.17
C GLU A 27 -7.51 -6.76 -1.26
N ASP A 28 -8.15 -5.59 -1.38
CA ASP A 28 -8.39 -4.96 -2.69
C ASP A 28 -7.06 -4.67 -3.41
N VAL A 29 -6.06 -4.22 -2.66
CA VAL A 29 -4.73 -3.90 -3.20
C VAL A 29 -3.96 -5.16 -3.59
N ASP A 30 -4.02 -6.22 -2.79
CA ASP A 30 -3.40 -7.52 -3.11
C ASP A 30 -4.02 -8.09 -4.38
N GLN A 31 -5.34 -7.98 -4.54
CA GLN A 31 -6.01 -8.32 -5.79
C GLN A 31 -5.55 -7.42 -6.95
N ALA A 32 -5.45 -6.10 -6.77
CA ALA A 32 -4.98 -5.18 -7.80
C ALA A 32 -3.55 -5.50 -8.26
N THR A 33 -2.63 -5.77 -7.33
CA THR A 33 -1.24 -6.14 -7.63
C THR A 33 -1.12 -7.52 -8.30
N SER A 34 -2.10 -8.41 -8.13
CA SER A 34 -2.18 -9.67 -8.89
C SER A 34 -2.47 -9.44 -10.38
N TYR A 35 -3.20 -8.36 -10.72
CA TYR A 35 -3.49 -7.98 -12.10
C TYR A 35 -2.37 -7.11 -12.71
N ASP A 36 -1.88 -6.11 -11.98
CA ASP A 36 -0.72 -5.31 -12.36
C ASP A 36 0.27 -5.15 -11.21
N ARG A 37 1.31 -5.99 -11.25
CA ARG A 37 2.42 -5.95 -10.30
C ARG A 37 3.31 -4.70 -10.39
N HIS A 38 3.07 -3.81 -11.36
CA HIS A 38 3.83 -2.56 -11.51
C HIS A 38 3.01 -1.32 -11.10
N ASP A 39 1.84 -1.52 -10.49
CA ASP A 39 1.06 -0.43 -9.94
C ASP A 39 1.74 0.15 -8.68
N THR A 40 2.57 1.18 -8.88
CA THR A 40 3.22 1.93 -7.80
C THR A 40 2.22 2.42 -6.75
N TYR A 41 1.02 2.82 -7.17
CA TYR A 41 0.02 3.39 -6.26
C TYR A 41 -0.53 2.32 -5.32
N ALA A 42 -0.74 1.11 -5.82
CA ALA A 42 -1.14 -0.05 -5.02
C ALA A 42 -0.16 -0.28 -3.84
N TYR A 43 1.15 -0.33 -4.09
CA TYR A 43 2.15 -0.49 -3.03
C TYR A 43 2.12 0.67 -2.01
N ILE A 44 1.98 1.91 -2.45
CA ILE A 44 1.88 3.08 -1.56
C ILE A 44 0.66 2.94 -0.63
N ILE A 45 -0.50 2.54 -1.18
CA ILE A 45 -1.72 2.37 -0.39
C ILE A 45 -1.54 1.26 0.64
N ARG A 46 -0.99 0.11 0.25
CA ARG A 46 -0.79 -1.02 1.16
C ARG A 46 0.16 -0.66 2.29
N GLY A 47 1.27 0.00 1.97
CA GLY A 47 2.22 0.48 2.96
C GLY A 47 1.58 1.46 3.95
N TYR A 48 0.88 2.48 3.45
CA TYR A 48 0.17 3.43 4.31
C TYR A 48 -0.89 2.76 5.19
N THR A 49 -1.65 1.80 4.64
CA THR A 49 -2.67 1.07 5.39
C THR A 49 -2.06 0.24 6.52
N LYS A 50 -0.90 -0.39 6.28
CA LYS A 50 -0.14 -1.11 7.32
C LYS A 50 0.39 -0.19 8.41
N ILE A 51 0.79 1.03 8.09
CA ILE A 51 1.17 2.03 9.10
C ILE A 51 -0.01 2.32 10.02
N CYS A 52 -1.20 2.60 9.47
CA CYS A 52 -2.39 2.86 10.29
C CYS A 52 -2.77 1.67 11.19
N LEU A 53 -2.65 0.44 10.69
CA LEU A 53 -2.86 -0.75 11.51
C LEU A 53 -1.77 -0.90 12.60
N GLY A 54 -0.51 -0.59 12.26
CA GLY A 54 0.61 -0.60 13.20
C GLY A 54 0.40 0.40 14.35
N ASP A 55 -0.11 1.60 14.04
CA ASP A 55 -0.44 2.62 15.03
C ASP A 55 -1.49 2.10 16.02
N PHE A 56 -2.55 1.45 15.51
CA PHE A 56 -3.56 0.84 16.38
C PHE A 56 -3.01 -0.29 17.26
N GLU A 57 -2.14 -1.14 16.73
CA GLU A 57 -1.54 -2.21 17.52
C GLU A 57 -0.55 -1.65 18.56
N SER A 58 0.18 -0.57 18.22
CA SER A 58 1.02 0.16 19.16
C SER A 58 0.21 0.77 20.29
N ASP A 59 -0.92 1.42 19.99
CA ASP A 59 -1.82 2.01 20.98
C ASP A 59 -2.42 0.97 21.94
N LYS A 60 -2.63 -0.26 21.45
CA LYS A 60 -3.05 -1.41 22.28
C LYS A 60 -1.92 -2.00 23.12
N GLY A 61 -0.67 -1.60 22.91
CA GLY A 61 0.53 -2.16 23.53
C GLY A 61 1.05 -3.43 22.85
N ASN A 62 0.53 -3.79 21.67
CA ASN A 62 0.97 -4.94 20.88
C ASN A 62 2.21 -4.59 20.04
N ILE A 63 3.31 -4.23 20.72
CA ILE A 63 4.51 -3.66 20.09
C ILE A 63 5.12 -4.60 19.02
N ALA A 64 5.12 -5.91 19.25
CA ALA A 64 5.67 -6.88 18.29
C ALA A 64 4.87 -6.91 16.97
N GLU A 65 3.55 -6.80 17.05
CA GLU A 65 2.68 -6.77 15.87
C GLU A 65 2.82 -5.44 15.14
N ALA A 66 2.83 -4.32 15.88
CA ALA A 66 3.09 -3.00 15.32
C ALA A 66 4.43 -2.95 14.57
N GLU A 67 5.51 -3.48 15.15
CA GLU A 67 6.82 -3.56 14.51
C GLU A 67 6.79 -4.39 13.22
N SER A 68 6.08 -5.53 13.22
CA SER A 68 5.87 -6.36 12.04
C SER A 68 5.17 -5.58 10.92
N LEU A 69 4.09 -4.87 11.26
CA LEU A 69 3.32 -4.04 10.33
C LEU A 69 4.15 -2.89 9.75
N TYR A 70 4.93 -2.20 10.58
CA TYR A 70 5.81 -1.13 10.11
C TYR A 70 6.92 -1.65 9.20
N LYS A 71 7.54 -2.80 9.51
CA LYS A 71 8.51 -3.43 8.61
C LYS A 71 7.88 -3.81 7.28
N ALA A 72 6.67 -4.37 7.31
CA ALA A 72 5.93 -4.70 6.10
C ALA A 72 5.54 -3.46 5.28
N ALA A 73 5.30 -2.31 5.93
CA ALA A 73 5.07 -1.04 5.25
C ALA A 73 6.33 -0.49 4.58
N ILE A 74 7.50 -0.61 5.23
CA ILE A 74 8.79 -0.21 4.64
C ILE A 74 9.06 -0.99 3.34
N ILE A 75 8.83 -2.31 3.35
CA ILE A 75 8.98 -3.17 2.16
C ILE A 75 8.09 -2.69 1.00
N ASP A 76 6.86 -2.27 1.30
CA ASP A 76 5.95 -1.73 0.29
C ASP A 76 6.43 -0.37 -0.26
N CYS A 77 6.94 0.51 0.60
CA CYS A 77 7.55 1.77 0.18
C CYS A 77 8.78 1.54 -0.71
N ASP A 78 9.66 0.62 -0.35
CA ASP A 78 10.83 0.26 -1.15
C ASP A 78 10.41 -0.26 -2.53
N SER A 79 9.40 -1.14 -2.57
CA SER A 79 8.82 -1.64 -3.82
C SER A 79 8.26 -0.52 -4.70
N ALA A 80 7.56 0.44 -4.10
CA ALA A 80 7.03 1.59 -4.81
C ALA A 80 8.15 2.47 -5.40
N ILE A 81 9.20 2.75 -4.63
CA ILE A 81 10.38 3.52 -5.06
C ILE A 81 11.08 2.82 -6.23
N GLU A 82 11.30 1.50 -6.12
CA GLU A 82 11.91 0.72 -7.19
C GLU A 82 11.09 0.77 -8.50
N LEU A 83 9.77 0.64 -8.40
CA LEU A 83 8.89 0.70 -9.55
C LEU A 83 8.90 2.08 -10.21
N ASP A 84 8.92 3.14 -9.41
CA ASP A 84 8.99 4.51 -9.92
C ASP A 84 10.34 4.80 -10.58
N ALA A 85 11.44 4.36 -9.98
CA ALA A 85 12.77 4.44 -10.59
C ALA A 85 12.86 3.65 -11.91
N LYS A 86 12.10 2.56 -12.06
CA LYS A 86 12.02 1.75 -13.28
C LYS A 86 11.04 2.32 -14.33
N LYS A 87 10.08 3.18 -13.96
CA LYS A 87 9.13 3.81 -14.93
C LYS A 87 9.82 4.53 -16.11
N PRO A 88 10.85 5.37 -15.92
CA PRO A 88 11.53 6.01 -17.04
C PRO A 88 12.21 5.00 -18.00
N LEU A 89 12.70 3.86 -17.49
CA LEU A 89 13.29 2.77 -18.29
C LEU A 89 12.25 1.96 -19.09
N ARG A 90 11.01 1.86 -18.59
CA ARG A 90 9.92 1.13 -19.26
C ARG A 90 9.31 1.93 -20.42
N LEU A 91 9.23 3.26 -20.27
CA LEU A 91 8.77 4.17 -21.34
C LEU A 91 9.79 4.33 -22.50
N SER A 92 11.08 4.05 -22.26
CA SER A 92 12.10 4.05 -23.30
C SER A 92 12.14 2.73 -24.09
N HIS A 93 11.96 1.59 -23.43
CA HIS A 93 11.83 0.29 -24.12
C HIS A 93 10.56 0.20 -24.98
N ALA A 94 9.45 0.80 -24.53
CA ALA A 94 8.22 0.87 -25.35
C ALA A 94 8.39 1.74 -26.61
N ARG A 95 9.27 2.76 -26.58
CA ARG A 95 9.53 3.65 -27.72
C ARG A 95 10.48 3.03 -28.77
N CYS A 96 11.32 2.07 -28.40
CA CYS A 96 12.27 1.46 -29.35
C CYS A 96 11.56 0.53 -30.35
N CYS A 97 10.44 -0.09 -29.98
CA CYS A 97 9.69 -1.00 -30.86
C CYS A 97 8.65 -0.33 -31.77
N GLN A 98 8.37 0.98 -31.62
CA GLN A 98 7.36 1.70 -32.42
C GLN A 98 7.94 2.59 -33.53
N GLY A 99 9.25 2.54 -33.77
CA GLY A 99 9.96 3.41 -34.73
C GLY A 99 10.56 2.70 -35.93
N LYS A 100 9.98 1.59 -36.42
CA LYS A 100 10.41 0.93 -37.66
C LYS A 100 9.23 0.53 -38.54
N THR A 101 8.73 1.48 -39.31
CA THR A 101 8.14 1.29 -40.64
C THR A 101 8.42 2.53 -41.45
#